data_AF-A0A842RXK3-F1
#
_entry.id   AF-A0A842RXK3-F1
#
_cell.length_a   1.000
_cell.length_b   1.000
_cell.length_c   1.000
_cell.angle_alpha   90.00
_cell.angle_beta   90.00
_cell.angle_gamma   90.00
#
_symmetry.space_group_name_H-M   'P 1'
#
loop_
_entity.id
_entity.type
_entity.pdbx_description
1 polymer ?
#
loop_
_entity_poly.entity_id
_entity_poly.type
_entity_poly.pdbx_seq_one_letter_code
_entity_poly.pdbx_strand_id
1 'polypeptide(L)'
;MNEEIEKSEKLKQNKLVGPGLGLIIMGTAYLIWWLLFIEYAILDPRWTHNIAYAIIILNIGLAWYHKSPFSRFMAMIQSFMLPITASGSFNTVICTWISLLILIFWIISVFYEKTKGKMIFEDKLSKRGKNWLNMHAIILAWLLIGHMGLMFFIVRLPLEAQLYSFSEYAGYLMNLPPESYEFATWAFDIGLFLLIIIILWEQYKMGYNFQNNPWPSYSFWIVLITMGIALLALLIQSLTIGMDWVDIVYG
;
A
#
# COMPACT_ATOMS: atom_id res chain seq x y z
N MET A 1 1.78 -28.30 30.84
CA MET A 1 1.06 -28.85 29.67
C MET A 1 0.04 -27.85 29.10
N ASN A 2 -0.93 -27.33 29.88
CA ASN A 2 -1.87 -26.31 29.37
C ASN A 2 -1.20 -24.98 28.96
N GLU A 3 -0.21 -24.49 29.73
CA GLU A 3 0.52 -23.25 29.37
C GLU A 3 1.37 -23.39 28.09
N GLU A 4 1.92 -24.56 27.82
CA GLU A 4 2.72 -24.79 26.60
C GLU A 4 1.84 -24.90 25.36
N ILE A 5 0.65 -25.50 25.50
CA ILE A 5 -0.37 -25.54 24.45
C ILE A 5 -0.88 -24.12 24.16
N GLU A 6 -1.22 -23.36 25.20
CA GLU A 6 -1.68 -21.97 25.06
C GLU A 6 -0.60 -21.06 24.45
N LYS A 7 0.66 -21.23 24.86
CA LYS A 7 1.80 -20.49 24.28
C LYS A 7 2.04 -20.87 22.82
N SER A 8 1.92 -22.15 22.47
CA SER A 8 1.99 -22.67 21.10
C SER A 8 0.87 -22.10 20.22
N GLU A 9 -0.36 -22.04 20.71
CA GLU A 9 -1.51 -21.49 19.98
C GLU A 9 -1.41 -19.97 19.81
N LYS A 10 -1.03 -19.23 20.86
CA LYS A 10 -0.74 -17.78 20.77
C LYS A 10 0.39 -17.50 19.78
N LEU A 11 1.43 -18.33 19.73
CA LEU A 11 2.51 -18.23 18.75
C LEU A 11 2.04 -18.48 17.31
N LYS A 12 1.10 -19.40 17.10
CA LYS A 12 0.50 -19.66 15.78
C LYS A 12 -0.43 -18.53 15.35
N GLN A 13 -1.28 -18.00 16.24
CA GLN A 13 -2.14 -16.85 15.96
C GLN A 13 -1.32 -15.58 15.63
N ASN A 14 -0.28 -15.29 16.41
CA ASN A 14 0.59 -14.13 16.14
C ASN A 14 1.43 -14.25 14.86
N LYS A 15 1.51 -15.42 14.22
CA LYS A 15 2.14 -15.53 12.89
C LYS A 15 1.29 -14.96 11.77
N LEU A 16 -0.03 -14.94 11.94
CA LEU A 16 -0.96 -14.40 10.96
C LEU A 16 -1.21 -12.91 11.19
N VAL A 17 -1.25 -12.47 12.44
CA VAL A 17 -1.46 -11.06 12.80
C VAL A 17 -0.14 -10.29 12.66
N GLY A 18 -0.04 -9.45 11.64
CA GLY A 18 1.14 -8.63 11.37
C GLY A 18 0.88 -7.59 10.28
N PRO A 19 1.89 -6.80 9.88
CA PRO A 19 1.72 -5.71 8.91
C PRO A 19 1.18 -6.21 7.57
N GLY A 20 1.57 -7.42 7.14
CA GLY A 20 1.06 -8.04 5.92
C GLY A 20 -0.46 -8.23 5.92
N LEU A 21 -1.06 -8.75 6.99
CA LEU A 21 -2.52 -8.93 7.07
C LEU A 21 -3.23 -7.59 7.07
N GLY A 22 -2.67 -6.60 7.78
CA GLY A 22 -3.17 -5.23 7.74
C GLY A 22 -3.23 -4.72 6.31
N LEU A 23 -2.13 -4.82 5.55
CA LEU A 23 -2.11 -4.42 4.15
C LEU A 23 -3.06 -5.23 3.26
N ILE A 24 -3.23 -6.53 3.49
CA ILE A 24 -4.21 -7.32 2.74
C ILE A 24 -5.61 -6.76 2.96
N ILE A 25 -5.99 -6.53 4.23
CA ILE A 25 -7.30 -5.95 4.58
C ILE A 25 -7.46 -4.57 3.95
N MET A 26 -6.46 -3.69 4.11
CA MET A 26 -6.45 -2.34 3.53
C MET A 26 -6.58 -2.36 2.02
N GLY A 27 -5.69 -3.06 1.32
CA GLY A 27 -5.70 -3.15 -0.14
C GLY A 27 -6.98 -3.78 -0.67
N THR A 28 -7.52 -4.80 0.01
CA THR A 28 -8.78 -5.45 -0.40
C THR A 28 -9.98 -4.52 -0.19
N ALA A 29 -10.11 -3.92 0.99
CA ALA A 29 -11.19 -2.99 1.28
C ALA A 29 -11.15 -1.78 0.34
N TYR A 30 -9.97 -1.23 0.10
CA TYR A 30 -9.78 -0.10 -0.81
C TYR A 30 -10.07 -0.48 -2.26
N LEU A 31 -9.67 -1.67 -2.70
CA LEU A 31 -9.98 -2.17 -4.04
C LEU A 31 -11.48 -2.37 -4.23
N ILE A 32 -12.16 -2.99 -3.25
CA ILE A 32 -13.61 -3.18 -3.29
C ILE A 32 -14.32 -1.82 -3.37
N TRP A 33 -13.91 -0.86 -2.55
CA TRP A 33 -14.48 0.50 -2.57
C TRP A 33 -14.40 1.11 -3.97
N TRP A 34 -13.20 1.19 -4.56
CA TRP A 34 -13.02 1.83 -5.86
C TRP A 34 -13.59 1.04 -7.05
N LEU A 35 -13.81 -0.26 -6.89
CA LEU A 35 -14.56 -1.05 -7.88
C LEU A 35 -16.08 -0.89 -7.75
N LEU A 36 -16.60 -0.67 -6.53
CA LEU A 36 -18.02 -0.36 -6.32
C LEU A 36 -18.39 1.03 -6.85
N PHE A 37 -17.47 1.98 -6.72
CA PHE A 37 -17.60 3.37 -7.18
C PHE A 37 -16.82 3.63 -8.46
N ILE A 38 -16.82 2.66 -9.38
CA ILE A 38 -16.03 2.72 -10.62
C ILE A 38 -16.48 3.85 -11.55
N GLU A 39 -17.72 4.33 -11.40
CA GLU A 39 -18.29 5.44 -12.17
C GLU A 39 -17.45 6.72 -12.08
N TYR A 40 -16.83 7.01 -10.92
CA TYR A 40 -15.93 8.17 -10.79
C TYR A 40 -14.72 8.05 -11.72
N ALA A 41 -14.17 6.84 -11.86
CA ALA A 41 -13.06 6.58 -12.77
C ALA A 41 -13.47 6.56 -14.26
N ILE A 42 -14.75 6.30 -14.55
CA ILE A 42 -15.30 6.40 -15.91
C ILE A 42 -15.50 7.86 -16.30
N LEU A 43 -16.00 8.68 -15.37
CA LEU A 43 -16.21 10.11 -15.58
C LEU A 43 -14.89 10.89 -15.64
N ASP A 44 -13.95 10.56 -14.75
CA ASP A 44 -12.60 11.12 -14.73
C ASP A 44 -11.56 10.00 -14.53
N PRO A 45 -10.84 9.60 -15.60
CA PRO A 45 -9.84 8.54 -15.54
C PRO A 45 -8.70 8.78 -14.55
N ARG A 46 -8.50 10.03 -14.08
CA ARG A 46 -7.47 10.35 -13.09
C ARG A 46 -7.69 9.59 -11.78
N TRP A 47 -8.95 9.30 -11.41
CA TRP A 47 -9.30 8.51 -10.22
C TRP A 47 -8.83 7.06 -10.24
N THR A 48 -8.43 6.52 -11.39
CA THR A 48 -7.91 5.15 -11.49
C THR A 48 -6.64 4.92 -10.67
N HIS A 49 -5.93 5.97 -10.25
CA HIS A 49 -4.77 5.88 -9.37
C HIS A 49 -5.08 5.16 -8.05
N ASN A 50 -6.31 5.30 -7.53
CA ASN A 50 -6.71 4.64 -6.31
C ASN A 50 -6.83 3.12 -6.45
N ILE A 51 -7.26 2.66 -7.63
CA ILE A 51 -7.25 1.24 -7.98
C ILE A 51 -5.79 0.74 -8.03
N ALA A 52 -4.87 1.52 -8.61
CA ALA A 52 -3.44 1.17 -8.59
C ALA A 52 -2.91 1.04 -7.16
N TYR A 53 -3.17 2.02 -6.29
CA TYR A 53 -2.75 1.96 -4.88
C TYR A 53 -3.26 0.72 -4.17
N ALA A 54 -4.56 0.41 -4.34
CA ALA A 54 -5.18 -0.75 -3.73
C ALA A 54 -4.52 -2.06 -4.18
N ILE A 55 -4.28 -2.21 -5.49
CA ILE A 55 -3.58 -3.36 -6.07
C ILE A 55 -2.16 -3.49 -5.52
N ILE A 56 -1.42 -2.37 -5.44
CA ILE A 56 -0.04 -2.35 -4.95
C ILE A 56 0.00 -2.77 -3.47
N ILE A 57 -0.80 -2.14 -2.62
CA ILE A 57 -0.88 -2.44 -1.19
C ILE A 57 -1.26 -3.91 -0.95
N LEU A 58 -2.27 -4.40 -1.69
CA LEU A 58 -2.69 -5.80 -1.61
C LEU A 58 -1.56 -6.76 -2.00
N ASN A 59 -0.87 -6.50 -3.11
CA ASN A 59 0.23 -7.35 -3.57
C ASN A 59 1.37 -7.42 -2.54
N ILE A 60 1.77 -6.28 -1.96
CA ILE A 60 2.80 -6.22 -0.92
C ILE A 60 2.37 -7.03 0.31
N GLY A 61 1.11 -6.87 0.73
CA GLY A 61 0.53 -7.64 1.84
C GLY A 61 0.52 -9.15 1.59
N LEU A 62 0.15 -9.59 0.39
CA LEU A 62 0.15 -11.01 0.01
C LEU A 62 1.58 -11.58 -0.10
N ALA A 63 2.50 -10.84 -0.71
CA ALA A 63 3.90 -11.20 -0.85
C ALA A 63 4.61 -11.35 0.51
N TRP A 64 4.11 -10.66 1.55
CA TRP A 64 4.59 -10.82 2.92
C TRP A 64 4.50 -12.27 3.43
N TYR A 65 3.41 -12.97 3.11
CA TYR A 65 3.12 -14.32 3.62
C TYR A 65 3.76 -15.44 2.81
N HIS A 66 3.95 -15.26 1.51
CA HIS A 66 4.55 -16.31 0.67
C HIS A 66 6.06 -16.48 0.93
N LYS A 67 6.73 -15.40 1.38
CA LYS A 67 8.15 -15.38 1.82
C LYS A 67 9.19 -15.92 0.82
N SER A 68 8.86 -16.10 -0.46
CA SER A 68 9.86 -16.47 -1.47
C SER A 68 10.71 -15.27 -1.91
N PRO A 69 12.00 -15.46 -2.28
CA PRO A 69 12.82 -14.37 -2.79
C PRO A 69 12.16 -13.66 -3.97
N PHE A 70 11.55 -14.42 -4.89
CA PHE A 70 10.83 -13.83 -6.00
C PHE A 70 9.66 -12.96 -5.54
N SER A 71 8.85 -13.43 -4.58
CA SER A 71 7.74 -12.63 -4.03
C SER A 71 8.21 -11.33 -3.39
N ARG A 72 9.32 -11.34 -2.67
CA ARG A 72 9.90 -10.13 -2.06
C ARG A 72 10.41 -9.15 -3.11
N PHE A 73 11.02 -9.65 -4.17
CA PHE A 73 11.46 -8.84 -5.29
C PHE A 73 10.27 -8.19 -6.01
N MET A 74 9.22 -8.96 -6.26
CA MET A 74 7.98 -8.45 -6.86
C MET A 74 7.30 -7.41 -5.97
N ALA A 75 7.24 -7.61 -4.65
CA ALA A 75 6.71 -6.63 -3.72
C ALA A 75 7.48 -5.30 -3.77
N MET A 76 8.81 -5.37 -3.88
CA MET A 76 9.66 -4.19 -4.04
C MET A 76 9.36 -3.48 -5.37
N ILE A 77 9.31 -4.19 -6.50
CA ILE A 77 8.93 -3.62 -7.80
C ILE A 77 7.56 -2.96 -7.71
N GLN A 78 6.57 -3.66 -7.17
CA GLN A 78 5.21 -3.16 -7.01
C GLN A 78 5.21 -1.87 -6.16
N SER A 79 5.96 -1.84 -5.06
CA SER A 79 6.04 -0.67 -4.19
C SER A 79 6.66 0.56 -4.85
N PHE A 80 7.53 0.41 -5.86
CA PHE A 80 8.02 1.54 -6.65
C PHE A 80 6.92 2.22 -7.47
N MET A 81 5.85 1.49 -7.80
CA MET A 81 4.71 2.08 -8.51
C MET A 81 3.95 3.08 -7.64
N LEU A 82 4.00 2.98 -6.30
CA LEU A 82 3.29 3.92 -5.42
C LEU A 82 3.75 5.37 -5.61
N PRO A 83 5.03 5.74 -5.39
CA PRO A 83 5.47 7.12 -5.60
C PRO A 83 5.38 7.55 -7.06
N ILE A 84 5.54 6.64 -8.02
CA ILE A 84 5.35 6.95 -9.45
C ILE A 84 3.91 7.40 -9.71
N THR A 85 2.92 6.62 -9.26
CA THR A 85 1.51 6.95 -9.40
C THR A 85 1.15 8.19 -8.59
N ALA A 86 1.62 8.29 -7.34
CA ALA A 86 1.35 9.40 -6.44
C ALA A 86 2.02 10.71 -6.82
N SER A 87 3.02 10.69 -7.69
CA SER A 87 3.59 11.92 -8.24
C SER A 87 2.70 12.58 -9.29
N GLY A 88 1.78 11.83 -9.91
CA GLY A 88 1.02 12.28 -11.07
C GLY A 88 1.88 12.50 -12.33
N SER A 89 3.12 12.01 -12.35
CA SER A 89 4.04 12.15 -13.50
C SER A 89 3.64 11.29 -14.70
N PHE A 90 2.80 10.27 -14.48
CA PHE A 90 2.38 9.32 -15.50
C PHE A 90 0.86 9.17 -15.49
N ASN A 91 0.31 8.81 -16.64
CA ASN A 91 -1.10 8.49 -16.78
C ASN A 91 -1.49 7.36 -15.83
N THR A 92 -2.48 7.63 -14.99
CA THR A 92 -2.87 6.76 -13.89
C THR A 92 -3.57 5.49 -14.36
N VAL A 93 -4.27 5.53 -15.49
CA VAL A 93 -4.83 4.33 -16.14
C VAL A 93 -3.70 3.37 -16.54
N ILE A 94 -2.63 3.90 -17.14
CA ILE A 94 -1.44 3.11 -17.49
C ILE A 94 -0.79 2.52 -16.24
N CYS A 95 -0.62 3.32 -15.18
CA CYS A 95 -0.10 2.84 -13.90
C CYS A 95 -0.94 1.71 -13.29
N THR A 96 -2.27 1.80 -13.38
CA THR A 96 -3.20 0.76 -12.92
C THR A 96 -3.02 -0.53 -13.70
N TRP A 97 -2.94 -0.46 -15.03
CA TRP A 97 -2.67 -1.64 -15.87
C TRP A 97 -1.32 -2.27 -15.57
N ILE A 98 -0.26 -1.48 -15.44
CA ILE A 98 1.06 -1.98 -15.06
C ILE A 98 1.00 -2.68 -13.70
N SER A 99 0.38 -2.04 -12.70
CA SER A 99 0.24 -2.60 -11.36
C SER A 99 -0.55 -3.91 -11.35
N LEU A 100 -1.60 -4.00 -12.18
CA LEU A 100 -2.39 -5.21 -12.35
C LEU A 100 -1.57 -6.34 -13.03
N LEU A 101 -0.83 -6.02 -14.08
CA LEU A 101 0.03 -7.00 -14.78
C LEU A 101 1.10 -7.57 -13.85
N ILE A 102 1.73 -6.73 -13.02
CA ILE A 102 2.72 -7.17 -12.03
C ILE A 102 2.06 -8.07 -10.97
N LEU A 103 0.85 -7.72 -10.48
CA LEU A 103 0.08 -8.58 -9.57
C LEU A 103 -0.24 -9.95 -10.21
N ILE A 104 -0.74 -9.98 -11.45
CA ILE A 104 -1.05 -11.21 -12.18
C ILE A 104 0.20 -12.07 -12.33
N PHE A 105 1.32 -11.47 -12.73
CA PHE A 105 2.60 -12.17 -12.89
C PHE A 105 3.10 -12.75 -11.56
N TRP A 106 2.93 -12.01 -10.45
CA TRP A 106 3.23 -12.51 -9.11
C TRP A 106 2.33 -13.71 -8.74
N ILE A 107 1.01 -13.62 -8.97
CA ILE A 107 0.06 -14.71 -8.70
C ILE A 107 0.45 -15.98 -9.47
N ILE A 108 0.71 -15.87 -10.78
CA ILE A 108 1.14 -17.00 -11.62
C ILE A 108 2.42 -17.63 -11.05
N SER A 109 3.37 -16.80 -10.63
CA SER A 109 4.64 -17.27 -10.07
C SER A 109 4.46 -18.00 -8.73
N VAL A 110 3.58 -17.51 -7.86
CA VAL A 110 3.23 -18.18 -6.60
C VAL A 110 2.58 -19.54 -6.86
N PHE A 111 1.65 -19.62 -7.80
CA PHE A 111 1.05 -20.90 -8.19
C PHE A 111 2.10 -21.87 -8.72
N TYR A 112 2.99 -21.39 -9.61
CA TYR A 112 4.09 -22.20 -10.13
C TYR A 112 5.00 -22.74 -9.02
N GLU A 113 5.43 -21.90 -8.08
CA GLU A 113 6.26 -22.31 -6.94
C GLU A 113 5.56 -23.35 -6.06
N LYS A 114 4.25 -23.17 -5.79
CA LYS A 114 3.45 -24.12 -5.01
C LYS A 114 3.32 -25.47 -5.71
N THR A 115 3.07 -25.49 -7.02
CA THR A 115 2.93 -26.73 -7.80
C THR A 115 4.24 -27.48 -7.93
N LYS A 116 5.37 -26.77 -8.06
CA LYS A 116 6.70 -27.39 -8.18
C LYS A 116 7.35 -27.72 -6.84
N GLY A 117 6.82 -27.20 -5.73
CA GLY A 117 7.39 -27.39 -4.39
C GLY A 117 8.76 -26.75 -4.22
N LYS A 118 9.10 -25.75 -5.05
CA LYS A 118 10.42 -25.11 -5.10
C LYS A 118 10.28 -23.63 -5.40
N MET A 119 11.01 -22.79 -4.67
CA MET A 119 10.93 -21.34 -4.86
C MET A 119 11.70 -20.89 -6.10
N ILE A 120 11.17 -19.90 -6.82
CA ILE A 120 11.89 -19.25 -7.91
C ILE A 120 13.11 -18.55 -7.30
N PHE A 121 14.25 -18.73 -7.95
CA PHE A 121 15.58 -18.32 -7.50
C PHE A 121 16.18 -19.08 -6.32
N GLU A 122 15.56 -20.17 -5.85
CA GLU A 122 16.12 -20.96 -4.76
C GLU A 122 17.53 -21.48 -5.06
N ASP A 123 17.78 -21.99 -6.26
CA ASP A 123 19.12 -22.52 -6.59
C ASP A 123 20.06 -21.45 -7.15
N LYS A 124 19.51 -20.34 -7.63
CA LYS A 124 20.28 -19.30 -8.33
C LYS A 124 20.89 -18.27 -7.38
N LEU A 125 20.30 -18.08 -6.20
CA LEU A 125 20.76 -17.10 -5.22
C LEU A 125 21.58 -17.78 -4.11
N SER A 126 22.71 -17.17 -3.77
CA SER A 126 23.45 -17.54 -2.56
C SER A 126 22.59 -17.33 -1.31
N LYS A 127 22.89 -18.05 -0.22
CA LYS A 127 22.21 -17.88 1.08
C LYS A 127 22.20 -16.41 1.52
N ARG A 128 23.30 -15.69 1.30
CA ARG A 128 23.41 -14.25 1.59
C ARG A 128 22.46 -13.42 0.73
N GLY A 129 22.36 -13.70 -0.57
CA GLY A 129 21.45 -12.99 -1.49
C GLY A 129 19.98 -13.18 -1.12
N LYS A 130 19.57 -14.43 -0.83
CA LYS A 130 18.20 -14.72 -0.35
C LYS A 130 17.87 -13.97 0.93
N ASN A 131 18.80 -13.99 1.88
CA ASN A 131 18.63 -13.32 3.16
C ASN A 131 18.53 -11.81 2.99
N TRP A 132 19.43 -11.20 2.22
CA TRP A 132 19.41 -9.77 1.95
C TRP A 132 18.07 -9.36 1.35
N LEU A 133 17.59 -10.10 0.35
CA LEU A 133 16.37 -9.78 -0.36
C LEU A 133 15.13 -9.97 0.52
N ASN A 134 15.10 -11.02 1.35
CA ASN A 134 14.04 -11.23 2.33
C ASN A 134 13.97 -10.12 3.39
N MET A 135 15.09 -9.54 3.80
CA MET A 135 15.15 -8.45 4.77
C MET A 135 14.82 -7.09 4.14
N HIS A 136 15.55 -6.73 3.10
CA HIS A 136 15.63 -5.34 2.63
C HIS A 136 14.50 -5.02 1.66
N ALA A 137 14.10 -5.96 0.80
CA ALA A 137 13.08 -5.69 -0.21
C ALA A 137 11.75 -5.27 0.44
N ILE A 138 11.40 -5.86 1.58
CA ILE A 138 10.18 -5.47 2.27
C ILE A 138 10.35 -4.15 3.05
N ILE A 139 11.52 -3.88 3.63
CA ILE A 139 11.79 -2.57 4.25
C ILE A 139 11.68 -1.45 3.22
N LEU A 140 12.25 -1.67 2.04
CA LEU A 140 12.10 -0.75 0.92
C LEU A 140 10.63 -0.60 0.52
N ALA A 141 9.86 -1.69 0.48
CA ALA A 141 8.43 -1.62 0.21
C ALA A 141 7.68 -0.77 1.26
N TRP A 142 7.99 -0.94 2.54
CA TRP A 142 7.42 -0.12 3.62
C TRP A 142 7.77 1.35 3.46
N LEU A 143 9.04 1.67 3.20
CA LEU A 143 9.50 3.04 2.98
C LEU A 143 8.82 3.68 1.77
N LEU A 144 8.62 2.92 0.68
CA LEU A 144 7.95 3.41 -0.52
C LEU A 144 6.43 3.59 -0.33
N ILE A 145 5.80 2.80 0.55
CA ILE A 145 4.42 3.07 1.00
C ILE A 145 4.37 4.41 1.75
N GLY A 146 5.27 4.64 2.71
CA GLY A 146 5.35 5.92 3.42
C GLY A 146 5.70 7.10 2.51
N HIS A 147 6.48 6.86 1.44
CA HIS A 147 6.84 7.88 0.45
C HIS A 147 5.61 8.43 -0.28
N MET A 148 4.53 7.66 -0.41
CA MET A 148 3.28 8.16 -0.99
C MET A 148 2.76 9.41 -0.26
N GLY A 149 2.72 9.36 1.07
CA GLY A 149 2.31 10.51 1.88
C GLY A 149 3.28 11.70 1.76
N LEU A 150 4.58 11.45 1.57
CA LEU A 150 5.56 12.53 1.31
C LEU A 150 5.29 13.22 -0.02
N MET A 151 4.96 12.46 -1.07
CA MET A 151 4.61 13.02 -2.37
C MET A 151 3.39 13.93 -2.27
N PHE A 152 2.37 13.54 -1.50
CA PHE A 152 1.22 14.39 -1.25
C PHE A 152 1.60 15.70 -0.54
N PHE A 153 2.18 15.64 0.67
CA PHE A 153 2.41 16.84 1.47
C PHE A 153 3.51 17.76 0.96
N ILE A 154 4.58 17.22 0.34
CA ILE A 154 5.74 18.02 -0.05
C ILE A 154 5.65 18.49 -1.50
N VAL A 155 5.08 17.66 -2.38
CA VAL A 155 5.10 17.94 -3.83
C VAL A 155 3.73 18.42 -4.30
N ARG A 156 2.65 17.70 -3.99
CA ARG A 156 1.32 18.00 -4.56
C ARG A 156 0.62 19.14 -3.84
N LEU A 157 0.38 18.97 -2.54
CA LEU A 157 -0.43 19.88 -1.74
C LEU A 157 0.01 21.36 -1.84
N PRO A 158 1.30 21.72 -1.77
CA PRO A 158 1.71 23.12 -1.85
C PRO A 158 1.51 23.76 -3.23
N LEU A 159 1.43 22.94 -4.29
CA LEU A 159 1.35 23.40 -5.68
C LEU A 159 -0.08 23.33 -6.25
N GLU A 160 -0.98 22.59 -5.59
CA GLU A 160 -2.30 22.27 -6.12
C GLU A 160 -3.09 23.51 -6.54
N ALA A 161 -3.30 24.44 -5.60
CA ALA A 161 -4.10 25.64 -5.84
C ALA A 161 -3.50 26.53 -6.94
N GLN A 162 -2.16 26.61 -6.99
CA GLN A 162 -1.47 27.34 -8.04
C GLN A 162 -1.71 26.68 -9.40
N LEU A 163 -1.51 25.36 -9.52
CA LEU A 163 -1.72 24.63 -10.77
C LEU A 163 -3.18 24.71 -11.24
N TYR A 164 -4.12 24.53 -10.32
CA TYR A 164 -5.54 24.55 -10.64
C TYR A 164 -5.99 25.94 -11.16
N SER A 165 -5.42 27.02 -10.64
CA SER A 165 -5.68 28.39 -11.14
C SER A 165 -5.24 28.60 -12.59
N PHE A 166 -4.28 27.80 -13.09
CA PHE A 166 -3.87 27.83 -14.50
C PHE A 166 -4.74 26.93 -15.38
N SER A 167 -4.98 25.70 -14.94
CA SER A 167 -5.81 24.72 -15.63
C SER A 167 -6.05 23.50 -14.74
N GLU A 168 -7.23 22.90 -14.87
CA GLU A 168 -7.57 21.61 -14.27
C GLU A 168 -6.65 20.44 -14.71
N TYR A 169 -5.84 20.62 -15.77
CA TYR A 169 -4.86 19.65 -16.28
C TYR A 169 -3.40 20.14 -16.19
N ALA A 170 -3.10 21.16 -15.39
CA ALA A 170 -1.74 21.68 -15.25
C ALA A 170 -0.83 20.76 -14.41
N GLY A 171 0.36 20.44 -14.92
CA GLY A 171 1.37 19.68 -14.16
C GLY A 171 0.89 18.28 -13.78
N TYR A 172 0.93 17.94 -12.50
CA TYR A 172 0.46 16.63 -12.02
C TYR A 172 -1.07 16.46 -12.13
N LEU A 173 -1.82 17.57 -12.21
CA LEU A 173 -3.28 17.54 -12.33
C LEU A 173 -3.76 16.94 -13.66
N MET A 174 -2.85 16.83 -14.65
CA MET A 174 -3.10 16.08 -15.87
C MET A 174 -3.46 14.61 -15.59
N ASN A 175 -2.90 14.03 -14.54
CA ASN A 175 -3.03 12.60 -14.24
C ASN A 175 -3.67 12.29 -12.89
N LEU A 176 -3.70 13.25 -11.95
CA LEU A 176 -4.34 13.10 -10.64
C LEU A 176 -5.39 14.19 -10.42
N PRO A 177 -6.51 13.89 -9.74
CA PRO A 177 -7.45 14.92 -9.33
C PRO A 177 -6.85 15.80 -8.22
N PRO A 178 -7.43 16.99 -7.99
CA PRO A 178 -7.14 17.79 -6.81
C PRO A 178 -7.65 17.08 -5.54
N GLU A 179 -6.85 17.09 -4.47
CA GLU A 179 -7.12 16.34 -3.23
C GLU A 179 -6.91 17.17 -1.95
N SER A 180 -6.56 18.45 -2.07
CA SER A 180 -6.21 19.31 -0.93
C SER A 180 -7.32 19.48 0.11
N TYR A 181 -8.58 19.33 -0.27
CA TYR A 181 -9.73 19.38 0.64
C TYR A 181 -10.32 18.01 0.94
N GLU A 182 -9.68 16.93 0.48
CA GLU A 182 -10.11 15.57 0.81
C GLU A 182 -9.59 15.13 2.17
N PHE A 183 -10.43 15.25 3.19
CA PHE A 183 -10.07 14.86 4.56
C PHE A 183 -9.63 13.40 4.66
N ALA A 184 -10.19 12.53 3.83
CA ALA A 184 -9.81 11.13 3.74
C ALA A 184 -8.33 10.96 3.33
N THR A 185 -7.88 11.72 2.33
CA THR A 185 -6.50 11.71 1.83
C THR A 185 -5.52 12.17 2.89
N TRP A 186 -5.82 13.29 3.56
CA TRP A 186 -5.02 13.79 4.69
C TRP A 186 -4.89 12.76 5.81
N ALA A 187 -6.02 12.20 6.25
CA ALA A 187 -6.06 11.21 7.33
C ALA A 187 -5.26 9.95 6.96
N PHE A 188 -5.42 9.48 5.72
CA PHE A 188 -4.73 8.31 5.23
C PHE A 188 -3.21 8.53 5.17
N ASP A 189 -2.76 9.63 4.57
CA ASP A 189 -1.33 9.90 4.40
C ASP A 189 -0.61 10.14 5.74
N ILE A 190 -1.25 10.85 6.69
CA ILE A 190 -0.74 10.98 8.07
C ILE A 190 -0.63 9.58 8.72
N GLY A 191 -1.66 8.76 8.54
CA GLY A 191 -1.67 7.39 9.05
C GLY A 191 -0.56 6.52 8.45
N LEU A 192 -0.17 6.73 7.19
CA LEU A 192 0.96 6.03 6.56
C LEU A 192 2.31 6.44 7.17
N PHE A 193 2.48 7.71 7.57
CA PHE A 193 3.67 8.13 8.32
C PHE A 193 3.78 7.43 9.68
N LEU A 194 2.67 7.35 10.41
CA LEU A 194 2.64 6.64 11.68
C LEU A 194 2.93 5.15 11.47
N LEU A 195 2.35 4.56 10.41
CA LEU A 195 2.59 3.17 10.04
C LEU A 195 4.07 2.90 9.76
N ILE A 196 4.74 3.73 8.96
CA ILE A 196 6.15 3.49 8.62
C ILE A 196 7.06 3.63 9.85
N ILE A 197 6.81 4.62 10.72
CA ILE A 197 7.57 4.78 11.98
C ILE A 197 7.45 3.51 12.84
N ILE A 198 6.23 3.01 12.99
CA ILE A 198 5.95 1.84 13.83
C ILE A 198 6.52 0.57 13.21
N ILE A 199 6.41 0.38 11.89
CA ILE A 199 7.02 -0.76 11.20
C ILE A 199 8.55 -0.74 11.34
N LEU A 200 9.20 0.41 11.13
CA LEU A 200 10.65 0.52 11.28
C LEU A 200 11.10 0.25 12.71
N TRP A 201 10.35 0.74 13.70
CA TRP A 201 10.60 0.46 15.11
C TRP A 201 10.44 -1.04 15.43
N GLU A 202 9.37 -1.69 14.98
CA GLU A 202 9.16 -3.13 15.19
C GLU A 202 10.25 -3.98 14.52
N GLN A 203 10.66 -3.62 13.31
CA GLN A 203 11.77 -4.26 12.58
C GLN A 203 13.08 -4.14 13.35
N TYR A 204 13.39 -2.92 13.84
CA TYR A 204 14.58 -2.67 14.65
C TYR A 204 14.57 -3.50 15.94
N LYS A 205 13.44 -3.53 16.65
CA LYS A 205 13.34 -4.20 17.95
C LYS A 205 13.41 -5.72 17.87
N MET A 206 12.85 -6.31 16.82
CA MET A 206 12.86 -7.76 16.64
C MET A 206 14.21 -8.32 16.17
N GLY A 207 15.06 -7.47 15.59
CA GLY A 207 16.05 -7.95 14.64
C GLY A 207 15.35 -8.56 13.42
N TYR A 208 15.96 -8.44 12.25
CA TYR A 208 15.37 -8.95 11.01
C TYR A 208 14.87 -10.38 11.19
N ASN A 209 13.55 -10.60 11.06
CA ASN A 209 12.88 -11.81 11.52
C ASN A 209 13.15 -13.02 10.60
N PHE A 210 14.38 -13.52 10.67
CA PHE A 210 14.81 -14.76 10.02
C PHE A 210 14.29 -16.01 10.72
N GLN A 211 13.83 -15.87 11.97
CA GLN A 211 13.56 -16.98 12.87
C GLN A 211 12.07 -17.38 12.96
N ASN A 212 11.20 -16.82 12.10
CA ASN A 212 9.75 -17.02 12.18
C ASN A 212 9.16 -16.69 13.56
N ASN A 213 9.78 -15.74 14.26
CA ASN A 213 9.26 -15.22 15.52
C ASN A 213 7.93 -14.49 15.24
N PRO A 214 6.99 -14.48 16.20
CA PRO A 214 5.76 -13.72 16.05
C PRO A 214 6.09 -12.24 15.82
N TRP A 215 5.48 -11.63 14.81
CA TRP A 215 5.63 -10.20 14.57
C TRP A 215 4.87 -9.43 15.67
N PRO A 216 5.35 -8.27 16.16
CA PRO A 216 4.54 -7.44 17.02
C PRO A 216 3.31 -7.00 16.23
N SER A 217 2.17 -6.90 16.91
CA SER A 217 0.90 -6.62 16.25
C SER A 217 0.60 -5.13 16.13
N TYR A 218 1.50 -4.22 16.55
CA TYR A 218 1.20 -2.79 16.57
C TYR A 218 1.01 -2.25 15.17
N SER A 219 1.89 -2.61 14.22
CA SER A 219 1.72 -2.19 12.82
C SER A 219 0.39 -2.65 12.23
N PHE A 220 -0.09 -3.83 12.61
CA PHE A 220 -1.40 -4.35 12.17
C PHE A 220 -2.54 -3.46 12.69
N TRP A 221 -2.53 -3.11 13.97
CA TRP A 221 -3.56 -2.25 14.56
C TRP A 221 -3.53 -0.85 13.98
N ILE A 222 -2.34 -0.32 13.70
CA ILE A 222 -2.18 1.01 13.10
C ILE A 222 -2.76 1.05 11.70
N VAL A 223 -2.59 -0.01 10.89
CA VAL A 223 -3.28 -0.12 9.60
C VAL A 223 -4.80 0.01 9.78
N LEU A 224 -5.38 -0.72 10.72
CA LEU A 224 -6.83 -0.67 10.97
C LEU A 224 -7.30 0.70 11.47
N ILE A 225 -6.52 1.33 12.35
CA ILE A 225 -6.80 2.68 12.86
C ILE A 225 -6.73 3.69 11.71
N THR A 226 -5.68 3.65 10.89
CA THR A 226 -5.52 4.52 9.71
C THR A 226 -6.71 4.38 8.77
N MET A 227 -7.12 3.14 8.45
CA MET A 227 -8.32 2.90 7.65
C MET A 227 -9.58 3.47 8.31
N GLY A 228 -9.80 3.19 9.60
CA GLY A 228 -10.99 3.64 10.31
C GLY A 228 -11.10 5.16 10.36
N ILE A 229 -9.99 5.87 10.60
CA ILE A 229 -9.95 7.32 10.61
C ILE A 229 -10.16 7.88 9.20
N ALA A 230 -9.52 7.31 8.17
CA ALA A 230 -9.70 7.76 6.79
C ALA A 230 -11.15 7.58 6.30
N LEU A 231 -11.79 6.46 6.64
CA LEU A 231 -13.21 6.23 6.32
C LEU A 231 -14.14 7.16 7.09
N LEU A 232 -13.84 7.44 8.37
CA LEU A 232 -14.59 8.40 9.15
C LEU A 232 -14.45 9.83 8.58
N ALA A 233 -13.24 10.20 8.16
CA ALA A 233 -12.97 11.47 7.51
C ALA A 233 -13.74 11.61 6.19
N LEU A 234 -13.77 10.54 5.38
CA LEU A 234 -14.56 10.48 4.16
C LEU A 234 -16.06 10.67 4.46
N LEU A 235 -16.59 9.96 5.46
CA LEU A 235 -17.99 10.11 5.87
C LEU A 235 -18.31 11.54 6.31
N ILE A 236 -17.46 12.16 7.13
CA ILE A 236 -17.63 13.56 7.56
C ILE A 236 -17.65 14.49 6.34
N GLN A 237 -16.72 14.32 5.41
CA GLN A 237 -16.65 15.10 4.18
C GLN A 237 -17.92 14.95 3.34
N SER A 238 -18.37 13.71 3.09
CA SER A 238 -19.62 13.44 2.36
C SER A 238 -20.84 14.11 3.01
N LEU A 239 -20.89 14.19 4.35
CA LEU A 239 -22.02 14.78 5.08
C LEU A 239 -21.97 16.31 5.21
N THR A 240 -20.80 16.92 5.07
CA THR A 240 -20.61 18.36 5.37
C THR A 240 -20.40 19.20 4.12
N ILE A 241 -19.52 18.77 3.23
CA ILE A 241 -19.08 19.53 2.04
C ILE A 241 -19.61 18.87 0.76
N GLY A 242 -19.87 17.56 0.79
CA GLY A 242 -20.19 16.76 -0.39
C GLY A 242 -18.94 16.28 -1.12
N MET A 243 -19.12 15.46 -2.17
CA MET A 243 -18.01 14.93 -2.99
C MET A 243 -17.65 15.89 -4.15
N ASP A 244 -18.57 16.77 -4.55
CA ASP A 244 -18.39 17.75 -5.65
C ASP A 244 -17.82 19.08 -5.15
N TRP A 245 -16.88 19.03 -4.21
CA TRP A 245 -16.35 20.21 -3.54
C TRP A 245 -15.40 21.03 -4.42
N VAL A 246 -14.82 20.42 -5.45
CA VAL A 246 -13.77 21.01 -6.29
C VAL A 246 -14.24 22.31 -6.94
N ASP A 247 -15.44 22.29 -7.55
CA ASP A 247 -16.02 23.47 -8.21
C ASP A 247 -16.46 24.55 -7.22
N ILE A 248 -16.76 24.18 -5.97
CA ILE A 248 -17.15 25.14 -4.91
C ILE A 248 -15.93 25.93 -4.42
N VAL A 249 -14.77 25.28 -4.39
CA VAL A 249 -13.55 25.84 -3.77
C VAL A 249 -12.66 26.53 -4.79
N TYR A 250 -12.62 26.02 -6.01
CA TYR A 250 -11.77 26.54 -7.08
C TYR A 250 -12.52 27.32 -8.17
N GLY A 251 -13.86 27.37 -8.09
CA GLY A 251 -14.73 28.13 -8.99
C GLY A 251 -14.82 29.63 -8.69
#